data_AF-A0A314KUU8-F1
#
_entry.id   AF-A0A314KUU8-F1
#
_cell.length_a   1.000
_cell.length_b   1.000
_cell.length_c   1.000
_cell.angle_alpha   90.00
_cell.angle_beta   90.00
_cell.angle_gamma   90.00
#
_symmetry.space_group_name_H-M   'P 1'
#
loop_
_entity.id
_entity.type
_entity.pdbx_description
1 polymer ?
#
loop_
_entity_poly.entity_id
_entity_poly.type
_entity_poly.pdbx_seq_one_letter_code
_entity_poly.pdbx_strand_id
1 'polypeptide(L)'
;MNIATKIAEFSRRNSFIATRSSLEDMELETRALTEPLPTNQQAYRNHRLYIIERWLNKYQILYPKGPVLGFCSGHPVYPRSCVETLKRKEKWLRKGLQVKANEIPAKVLKHSRKQNKEQDVKDDDYGEEDCGGTVALYGQWQTEPLFLPPAENGLCYFCSSQIIIGVLQCPNFPSWGRLSPNCW
;
A
#
# COMPACT_ATOMS: atom_id res chain seq x y z
N MET A 1 46.42 -43.14 14.91
CA MET A 1 44.96 -42.90 15.00
C MET A 1 44.49 -42.49 13.61
N ASN A 2 43.60 -43.27 12.99
CA ASN A 2 43.37 -43.24 11.55
C ASN A 2 42.45 -42.09 11.13
N ILE A 3 42.73 -41.50 9.96
CA ILE A 3 41.98 -40.38 9.37
C ILE A 3 40.50 -40.72 9.19
N ALA A 4 40.18 -42.00 8.90
CA ALA A 4 38.82 -42.51 8.80
C ALA A 4 38.01 -42.36 10.11
N THR A 5 38.66 -42.49 11.27
CA THR A 5 37.98 -42.36 12.57
C THR A 5 37.64 -40.89 12.87
N LYS A 6 38.50 -39.94 12.47
CA LYS A 6 38.24 -38.50 12.59
C LYS A 6 37.09 -38.02 11.70
N ILE A 7 36.94 -38.58 10.49
CA ILE A 7 35.84 -38.22 9.56
C ILE A 7 34.49 -38.76 10.09
N ALA A 8 34.46 -39.97 10.64
CA ALA A 8 33.24 -40.54 11.24
C ALA A 8 32.82 -39.84 12.54
N GLU A 9 33.76 -39.28 13.31
CA GLU A 9 33.48 -38.47 14.50
C GLU A 9 33.10 -37.02 14.17
N PHE A 10 33.62 -36.46 13.08
CA PHE A 10 33.21 -35.13 12.58
C PHE A 10 31.81 -35.19 11.97
N SER A 11 31.50 -36.26 11.22
CA SER A 11 30.18 -36.52 10.66
C SER A 11 29.13 -36.83 11.74
N ARG A 12 29.47 -37.62 12.78
CA ARG A 12 28.55 -37.88 13.91
C ARG A 12 28.30 -36.68 14.83
N ARG A 13 29.23 -35.73 14.91
CA ARG A 13 29.02 -34.48 15.66
C ARG A 13 28.15 -33.47 14.91
N ASN A 14 27.96 -33.64 13.60
CA ASN A 14 27.23 -32.71 12.75
C ASN A 14 25.80 -33.15 12.42
N SER A 15 25.28 -34.23 13.02
CA SER A 15 24.06 -34.87 12.50
C SER A 15 22.92 -35.17 13.48
N PHE A 16 22.88 -34.67 14.73
CA PHE A 16 21.70 -35.00 15.56
C PHE A 16 21.32 -34.08 16.74
N ILE A 17 21.90 -32.89 16.90
CA ILE A 17 21.39 -31.96 17.92
C ILE A 17 20.97 -30.68 17.20
N ALA A 18 19.67 -30.57 16.92
CA ALA A 18 19.05 -29.26 16.77
C ALA A 18 19.50 -28.44 17.97
N THR A 19 20.25 -27.37 17.72
CA THR A 19 20.75 -26.51 18.79
C THR A 19 19.55 -26.04 19.61
N ARG A 20 19.76 -25.76 20.90
CA ARG A 20 18.69 -25.22 21.76
C ARG A 20 17.95 -24.06 21.08
N SER A 21 18.69 -23.19 20.38
CA SER A 21 18.16 -22.13 19.53
C SER A 21 17.21 -22.64 18.45
N SER A 22 17.59 -23.66 17.66
CA SER A 22 16.74 -24.20 16.60
C SER A 22 15.44 -24.83 17.13
N LEU A 23 15.46 -25.42 18.32
CA LEU A 23 14.24 -25.94 18.96
C LEU A 23 13.35 -24.80 19.48
N GLU A 24 13.94 -23.76 20.06
CA GLU A 24 13.22 -22.54 20.48
C GLU A 24 12.59 -21.82 19.28
N ASP A 25 13.32 -21.70 18.17
CA ASP A 25 12.83 -21.08 16.94
C ASP A 25 11.64 -21.85 16.36
N MET A 26 11.72 -23.19 16.33
CA MET A 26 10.63 -24.06 15.89
C MET A 26 9.40 -23.95 16.81
N GLU A 27 9.60 -23.87 18.13
CA GLU A 27 8.51 -23.66 19.09
C GLU A 27 7.85 -22.27 18.92
N LEU A 28 8.64 -21.23 18.68
CA LEU A 28 8.12 -19.88 18.43
C LEU A 28 7.34 -19.80 17.12
N GLU A 29 7.83 -20.43 16.05
CA GLU A 29 7.15 -20.47 14.77
C GLU A 29 5.83 -21.24 14.85
N THR A 30 5.82 -22.39 15.52
CA THR A 30 4.58 -23.17 15.74
C THR A 30 3.56 -22.40 16.59
N ARG A 31 4.00 -21.69 17.64
CA ARG A 31 3.11 -20.82 18.43
C ARG A 31 2.54 -19.69 17.58
N ALA A 32 3.38 -18.99 16.81
CA ALA A 32 2.92 -17.89 15.95
C ALA A 32 1.88 -18.34 14.89
N LEU A 33 2.00 -19.57 14.38
CA LEU A 33 1.04 -20.15 13.42
C LEU A 33 -0.29 -20.59 14.08
N THR A 34 -0.27 -20.90 15.38
CA THR A 34 -1.44 -21.44 16.11
C THR A 34 -2.08 -20.44 17.07
N GLU A 35 -1.61 -19.19 17.07
CA GLU A 35 -2.20 -18.13 17.88
C GLU A 35 -3.69 -17.94 17.54
N PRO A 36 -4.59 -18.03 18.53
CA PRO A 36 -6.00 -17.81 18.30
C PRO A 36 -6.28 -16.35 17.94
N LEU A 37 -7.37 -16.11 17.21
CA LEU A 37 -7.82 -14.76 16.90
C LEU A 37 -8.05 -13.94 18.18
N PRO A 38 -7.63 -12.67 18.22
CA PRO A 38 -7.89 -11.81 19.37
C PRO A 38 -9.38 -11.76 19.71
N THR A 39 -9.71 -11.89 20.99
CA THR A 39 -11.11 -11.86 21.48
C THR A 39 -11.65 -10.43 21.63
N ASN A 40 -10.76 -9.45 21.87
CA ASN A 40 -11.13 -8.04 22.02
C ASN A 40 -11.12 -7.32 20.67
N GLN A 41 -12.24 -6.70 20.30
CA GLN A 41 -12.36 -5.87 19.09
C GLN A 41 -11.29 -4.78 18.99
N GLN A 42 -10.87 -4.17 20.11
CA GLN A 42 -9.89 -3.08 20.12
C GLN A 42 -8.49 -3.53 19.69
N ALA A 43 -8.16 -4.81 19.94
CA ALA A 43 -6.87 -5.37 19.53
C ALA A 43 -6.68 -5.29 18.00
N TYR A 44 -7.77 -5.39 17.23
CA TYR A 44 -7.73 -5.34 15.77
C TYR A 44 -7.41 -3.97 15.17
N ARG A 45 -7.53 -2.86 15.91
CA ARG A 45 -7.18 -1.53 15.37
C ARG A 45 -5.70 -1.46 14.98
N ASN A 46 -4.83 -1.92 15.89
CA ASN A 46 -3.38 -1.86 15.74
C ASN A 46 -2.75 -3.23 15.41
N HIS A 47 -3.58 -4.23 15.10
CA HIS A 47 -3.09 -5.57 14.74
C HIS A 47 -2.41 -5.55 13.37
N ARG A 48 -1.23 -6.18 13.27
CA ARG A 48 -0.42 -6.19 12.04
C ARG A 48 -1.00 -7.10 10.95
N LEU A 49 -1.58 -8.23 11.34
CA LEU A 49 -2.03 -9.26 10.39
C LEU A 49 -3.53 -9.22 10.08
N TYR A 50 -4.34 -8.65 10.96
CA TYR A 50 -5.79 -8.81 10.94
C TYR A 50 -6.48 -7.47 11.12
N ILE A 51 -7.68 -7.36 10.58
CA ILE A 51 -8.51 -6.16 10.69
C ILE A 51 -9.98 -6.56 10.64
N ILE A 52 -10.81 -5.74 11.30
CA ILE A 52 -12.26 -5.84 11.22
C ILE A 52 -12.76 -4.69 10.35
N GLU A 53 -13.78 -4.96 9.52
CA GLU A 53 -14.38 -3.96 8.62
C GLU A 53 -14.78 -2.66 9.34
N ARG A 54 -15.29 -2.76 10.56
CA ARG A 54 -15.65 -1.62 11.43
C ARG A 54 -14.48 -0.66 11.72
N TRP A 55 -13.24 -1.17 11.75
CA TRP A 55 -12.04 -0.38 12.06
C TRP A 55 -11.33 0.16 10.81
N LEU A 56 -11.90 -0.09 9.63
CA LEU A 56 -11.34 0.39 8.38
C LEU A 56 -11.49 1.91 8.26
N ASN A 57 -10.45 2.59 7.75
CA ASN A 57 -10.51 4.03 7.53
C ASN A 57 -11.48 4.38 6.39
N LYS A 58 -12.04 5.59 6.37
CA LYS A 58 -12.89 6.09 5.28
C LYS A 58 -12.21 6.05 3.92
N TYR A 59 -10.89 6.22 3.87
CA TYR A 59 -10.06 6.14 2.65
C TYR A 59 -9.48 4.73 2.41
N GLN A 60 -10.05 3.70 3.02
CA GLN A 60 -9.64 2.32 2.82
C GLN A 60 -10.84 1.46 2.42
N ILE A 61 -10.54 0.33 1.77
CA ILE A 61 -11.50 -0.69 1.38
C ILE A 61 -10.85 -2.08 1.46
N LEU A 62 -11.67 -3.11 1.56
CA LEU A 62 -11.23 -4.50 1.44
C LEU A 62 -11.29 -4.92 -0.02
N TYR A 63 -10.13 -5.21 -0.64
CA TYR A 63 -10.03 -5.67 -2.01
C TYR A 63 -8.83 -6.61 -2.22
N PRO A 64 -9.02 -7.80 -2.84
CA PRO A 64 -10.31 -8.45 -3.08
C PRO A 64 -11.02 -8.73 -1.74
N LYS A 65 -12.32 -9.04 -1.78
CA LYS A 65 -13.02 -9.53 -0.59
C LYS A 65 -12.44 -10.91 -0.24
N GLY A 66 -11.39 -10.91 0.57
CA GLY A 66 -10.63 -12.09 0.94
C GLY A 66 -11.45 -13.06 1.80
N PRO A 67 -10.91 -14.25 2.10
CA PRO A 67 -11.57 -15.21 2.96
C PRO A 67 -11.76 -14.61 4.36
N VAL A 68 -12.94 -14.82 4.93
CA VAL A 68 -13.22 -14.48 6.32
C VAL A 68 -12.48 -15.48 7.20
N LEU A 69 -11.54 -14.99 8.02
CA LEU A 69 -10.73 -15.84 8.90
C LEU A 69 -11.49 -16.27 10.16
N GLY A 70 -12.49 -15.49 10.54
CA GLY A 70 -13.33 -15.74 11.70
C GLY A 70 -14.21 -14.54 12.02
N PHE A 71 -14.84 -14.58 13.19
CA PHE A 71 -15.73 -13.52 13.66
C PHE A 71 -15.32 -13.06 15.06
N CYS A 72 -15.24 -11.75 15.25
CA CYS A 72 -15.02 -11.13 16.55
C CYS A 72 -16.27 -10.33 16.91
N SER A 73 -17.03 -10.79 17.91
CA SER A 73 -18.29 -10.17 18.35
C SER A 73 -19.29 -9.92 17.20
N GLY A 74 -19.40 -10.86 16.26
CA GLY A 74 -20.30 -10.75 15.10
C GLY A 74 -19.76 -9.94 13.92
N HIS A 75 -18.55 -9.37 14.02
CA HIS A 75 -17.90 -8.72 12.88
C HIS A 75 -16.91 -9.67 12.19
N PRO A 76 -16.93 -9.76 10.85
CA PRO A 76 -15.98 -10.59 10.10
C PRO A 76 -14.55 -10.02 10.22
N VAL A 77 -13.61 -10.94 10.44
CA VAL A 77 -12.18 -10.66 10.51
C VAL A 77 -11.55 -10.99 9.16
N TYR A 78 -10.81 -10.04 8.61
CA TYR A 78 -10.09 -10.17 7.36
C TYR A 78 -8.58 -10.03 7.58
N PRO A 79 -7.75 -10.62 6.72
CA PRO A 79 -6.32 -10.33 6.72
C PRO A 79 -6.07 -8.88 6.29
N ARG A 80 -5.08 -8.22 6.90
CA ARG A 80 -4.72 -6.84 6.62
C ARG A 80 -4.09 -6.67 5.23
N SER A 81 -3.62 -7.75 4.61
CA SER A 81 -3.16 -7.80 3.22
C SER A 81 -4.27 -7.50 2.21
N CYS A 82 -5.55 -7.72 2.56
CA CYS A 82 -6.69 -7.34 1.71
C CYS A 82 -7.10 -5.87 1.89
N VAL A 83 -6.43 -5.11 2.77
CA VAL A 83 -6.75 -3.69 2.96
C VAL A 83 -6.01 -2.88 1.94
N GLU A 84 -6.78 -2.23 1.07
CA GLU A 84 -6.23 -1.33 0.09
C GLU A 84 -6.53 0.12 0.44
N THR A 85 -5.56 0.98 0.13
CA THR A 85 -5.69 2.43 0.33
C THR A 85 -6.26 3.09 -0.91
N LEU A 86 -7.33 3.84 -0.72
CA LEU A 86 -8.00 4.59 -1.76
C LEU A 86 -7.51 6.04 -1.79
N LYS A 87 -7.33 6.57 -3.00
CA LYS A 87 -6.91 7.96 -3.22
C LYS A 87 -7.66 8.58 -4.39
N ARG A 88 -7.73 9.91 -4.42
CA ARG A 88 -8.23 10.66 -5.58
C ARG A 88 -7.30 10.48 -6.78
N LYS A 89 -7.79 10.80 -7.99
CA LYS A 89 -7.02 10.72 -9.24
C LYS A 89 -5.73 11.53 -9.15
N GLU A 90 -5.80 12.76 -8.63
CA GLU A 90 -4.66 13.66 -8.51
C GLU A 90 -3.56 13.08 -7.61
N LYS A 91 -3.93 12.40 -6.50
CA LYS A 91 -2.95 11.74 -5.62
C LYS A 91 -2.31 10.52 -6.27
N TRP A 92 -2.96 9.86 -7.23
CA TRP A 92 -2.34 8.81 -8.02
C TRP A 92 -1.37 9.39 -9.05
N LEU A 93 -1.74 10.50 -9.69
CA LEU A 93 -0.86 11.20 -10.64
C LEU A 93 0.46 11.63 -9.98
N ARG A 94 0.41 12.17 -8.76
CA ARG A 94 1.62 12.50 -7.96
C ARG A 94 2.50 11.28 -7.65
N LYS A 95 1.97 10.06 -7.77
CA LYS A 95 2.72 8.80 -7.61
C LYS A 95 3.18 8.20 -8.94
N GLY A 96 3.02 8.91 -10.07
CA GLY A 96 3.32 8.39 -11.40
C GLY A 96 2.34 7.30 -11.87
N LEU A 97 1.12 7.31 -11.35
CA LEU A 97 0.06 6.35 -11.70
C LEU A 97 -1.16 7.10 -12.24
N GLN A 98 -1.78 6.58 -13.29
CA GLN A 98 -3.04 7.10 -13.82
C GLN A 98 -4.16 6.08 -13.62
N VAL A 99 -5.38 6.55 -13.36
CA VAL A 99 -6.55 5.65 -13.31
C VAL A 99 -6.86 5.20 -14.74
N LYS A 100 -7.08 3.89 -14.93
CA LYS A 100 -7.41 3.32 -16.24
C LYS A 100 -8.65 3.99 -16.82
N ALA A 101 -8.69 4.15 -18.14
CA ALA A 101 -9.85 4.69 -18.81
C ALA A 101 -11.10 3.83 -18.53
N ASN A 102 -12.23 4.47 -18.29
CA ASN A 102 -13.55 3.85 -18.02
C ASN A 102 -13.69 3.10 -16.67
N GLU A 103 -12.76 3.25 -15.73
CA GLU A 103 -12.92 2.70 -14.37
C GLU A 103 -13.92 3.50 -13.52
N ILE A 104 -14.79 2.78 -12.81
CA ILE A 104 -15.74 3.35 -11.86
C ILE A 104 -15.03 3.55 -10.51
N PRO A 105 -15.25 4.66 -9.78
CA PRO A 105 -14.65 4.84 -8.46
C PRO A 105 -15.03 3.72 -7.49
N ALA A 106 -14.03 3.12 -6.84
CA ALA A 106 -14.24 2.07 -5.84
C ALA A 106 -15.04 2.57 -4.62
N LYS A 107 -14.92 3.85 -4.28
CA LYS A 107 -15.66 4.48 -3.18
C LYS A 107 -15.88 5.95 -3.46
N VAL A 108 -17.11 6.43 -3.22
CA VAL A 108 -17.45 7.85 -3.31
C VAL A 108 -17.76 8.35 -1.91
N LEU A 109 -17.03 9.37 -1.45
CA LEU A 109 -17.28 10.04 -0.18
C LEU A 109 -18.09 11.30 -0.42
N LYS A 110 -19.05 11.60 0.46
CA LYS A 110 -19.76 12.89 0.45
C LYS A 110 -19.12 13.81 1.49
N HIS A 111 -18.69 15.00 1.09
CA HIS A 111 -18.32 16.05 2.02
C HIS A 111 -19.58 16.78 2.47
N SER A 112 -19.83 16.78 3.78
CA SER A 112 -20.77 17.72 4.36
C SER A 112 -20.10 19.09 4.37
N ARG A 113 -20.62 20.03 3.56
CA ARG A 113 -20.20 21.44 3.60
C ARG A 113 -20.70 22.02 4.93
N LYS A 114 -19.92 21.88 6.01
CA LYS A 114 -20.11 22.75 7.18
C LYS A 114 -19.65 24.14 6.76
N GLN A 115 -20.60 25.01 6.45
CA GLN A 115 -20.37 26.45 6.42
C GLN A 115 -19.97 26.86 7.85
N ASN A 116 -18.68 26.93 8.14
CA ASN A 116 -18.22 27.69 9.28
C ASN A 116 -17.11 28.63 8.83
N LYS A 117 -17.43 29.90 8.99
CA LYS A 117 -16.59 31.06 8.74
C LYS A 117 -15.29 30.93 9.54
N GLU A 118 -14.17 31.24 8.89
CA GLU A 118 -12.89 31.65 9.48
C GLU A 118 -12.16 30.63 10.39
N GLN A 119 -11.13 29.95 9.87
CA GLN A 119 -9.75 30.06 10.39
C GLN A 119 -8.75 29.18 9.61
N ASP A 120 -7.62 29.82 9.36
CA ASP A 120 -6.34 29.41 8.77
C ASP A 120 -5.84 28.01 9.18
N VAL A 121 -5.68 27.10 8.21
CA VAL A 121 -4.66 26.04 8.20
C VAL A 121 -4.26 25.74 6.76
N LYS A 122 -2.99 25.96 6.46
CA LYS A 122 -2.30 25.54 5.24
C LYS A 122 -2.51 24.05 4.95
N ASP A 123 -3.12 23.75 3.81
CA ASP A 123 -2.77 22.61 2.99
C ASP A 123 -3.20 22.97 1.57
N ASP A 124 -2.21 23.17 0.70
CA ASP A 124 -2.41 23.65 -0.67
C ASP A 124 -3.05 22.52 -1.51
N ASP A 125 -4.38 22.40 -1.44
CA ASP A 125 -5.20 21.51 -2.26
C ASP A 125 -6.04 22.34 -3.24
N TYR A 126 -5.39 23.12 -4.09
CA TYR A 126 -6.02 23.63 -5.30
C TYR A 126 -6.10 22.48 -6.31
N GLY A 127 -7.31 21.93 -6.48
CA GLY A 127 -7.56 20.85 -7.43
C GLY A 127 -9.05 20.59 -7.58
N GLU A 128 -9.66 21.34 -8.50
CA GLU A 128 -10.94 21.13 -9.17
C GLU A 128 -12.18 20.88 -8.30
N GLU A 129 -13.05 21.87 -8.30
CA GLU A 129 -14.35 21.85 -7.64
C GLU A 129 -15.24 20.78 -8.27
N ASP A 130 -15.30 19.57 -7.67
CA ASP A 130 -16.35 18.61 -7.97
C ASP A 130 -17.70 19.28 -7.63
N CYS A 131 -18.43 19.63 -8.69
CA CYS A 131 -19.77 20.20 -8.69
C CYS A 131 -20.76 19.26 -7.98
N GLY A 132 -20.66 19.16 -6.66
CA GLY A 132 -21.43 18.18 -5.89
C GLY A 132 -20.85 17.81 -4.52
N GLY A 133 -19.67 18.31 -4.14
CA GLY A 133 -19.10 18.03 -2.81
C GLY A 133 -18.86 16.53 -2.58
N THR A 134 -18.73 15.73 -3.63
CA THR A 134 -18.38 14.32 -3.53
C THR A 134 -16.92 14.12 -3.90
N VAL A 135 -16.30 13.06 -3.40
CA VAL A 135 -14.93 12.72 -3.71
C VAL A 135 -14.88 11.28 -4.16
N ALA A 136 -14.59 11.11 -5.44
CA ALA A 136 -14.33 9.83 -6.06
C ALA A 136 -12.94 9.33 -5.67
N LEU A 137 -12.88 8.12 -5.11
CA LEU A 137 -11.64 7.48 -4.72
C LEU A 137 -11.42 6.18 -5.49
N TYR A 138 -10.17 5.95 -5.85
CA TYR A 138 -9.70 4.84 -6.67
C TYR A 138 -8.62 4.08 -5.91
N GLY A 139 -8.59 2.77 -6.12
CA GLY A 139 -7.55 1.89 -5.59
C GLY A 139 -6.39 1.68 -6.54
N GLN A 140 -5.29 1.12 -6.04
CA GLN A 140 -4.11 0.86 -6.87
C GLN A 140 -4.39 -0.16 -8.00
N TRP A 141 -5.30 -1.11 -7.80
CA TRP A 141 -5.66 -2.09 -8.84
C TRP A 141 -6.39 -1.46 -10.05
N GLN A 142 -6.96 -0.27 -9.86
CA GLN A 142 -7.63 0.51 -10.90
C GLN A 142 -6.68 1.47 -11.63
N THR A 143 -5.42 1.53 -11.21
CA THR A 143 -4.42 2.38 -11.84
C THR A 143 -3.46 1.59 -12.72
N GLU A 144 -2.78 2.33 -13.58
CA GLU A 144 -1.71 1.87 -14.45
C GLU A 144 -0.56 2.88 -14.42
N PRO A 145 0.67 2.48 -14.79
CA PRO A 145 1.78 3.42 -14.92
C PRO A 145 1.44 4.59 -15.83
N LEU A 146 1.70 5.81 -15.36
CA LEU A 146 1.55 7.01 -16.18
C LEU A 146 2.66 7.02 -17.24
N PHE A 147 2.26 6.95 -18.52
CA PHE A 147 3.18 7.10 -19.64
C PHE A 147 3.18 8.56 -20.10
N LEU A 148 4.27 9.26 -19.81
CA LEU A 148 4.50 10.59 -20.38
C LEU A 148 5.08 10.44 -21.80
N PRO A 149 4.56 11.19 -22.78
CA PRO A 149 5.16 11.21 -24.10
C PRO A 149 6.63 11.68 -24.02
N PRO A 150 7.52 11.13 -24.87
CA PRO A 150 8.90 11.58 -24.95
C PRO A 150 8.99 13.09 -25.19
N ALA A 151 10.02 13.72 -24.62
CA ALA A 151 10.25 15.13 -24.86
C ALA A 151 10.71 15.34 -26.31
N GLU A 152 9.90 16.02 -27.10
CA GLU A 152 10.27 16.43 -28.46
C GLU A 152 10.81 17.87 -28.41
N ASN A 153 11.99 18.10 -28.96
CA ASN A 153 12.62 19.44 -29.06
C ASN A 153 12.88 20.14 -27.70
N GLY A 154 13.16 19.38 -26.64
CA GLY A 154 13.42 19.93 -25.30
C GLY A 154 12.16 20.33 -24.54
N LEU A 155 10.98 19.93 -25.02
CA LEU A 155 9.69 20.18 -24.41
C LEU A 155 9.21 18.92 -23.68
N CYS A 156 9.06 18.98 -22.36
CA CYS A 156 8.41 17.93 -21.57
C CYS A 156 6.98 18.33 -21.22
N TYR A 157 6.08 17.35 -21.19
CA TYR A 157 4.67 17.56 -20.98
C TYR A 157 4.28 17.18 -19.54
N PHE A 158 3.77 18.15 -18.76
CA PHE A 158 3.28 17.90 -17.40
C PHE A 158 1.78 17.63 -17.40
N CYS A 159 1.38 16.46 -16.89
CA CYS A 159 -0.01 16.07 -16.72
C CYS A 159 -0.47 16.47 -15.30
N SER A 160 -0.93 17.71 -15.12
CA SER A 160 -1.53 18.12 -13.85
C SER A 160 -2.98 17.61 -13.74
N SER A 161 -3.71 17.59 -14.86
CA SER A 161 -5.15 17.24 -14.88
C SER A 161 -5.63 16.77 -16.26
N GLN A 162 -4.94 15.82 -16.93
CA GLN A 162 -5.20 15.43 -18.35
C GLN A 162 -4.91 16.51 -19.41
N ILE A 163 -4.51 17.71 -19.00
CA ILE A 163 -4.02 18.75 -19.91
C ILE A 163 -2.53 18.88 -19.70
N ILE A 164 -1.79 18.91 -20.81
CA ILE A 164 -0.40 19.33 -20.89
C ILE A 164 -0.36 20.80 -20.49
N ILE A 165 -0.06 21.09 -19.21
CA ILE A 165 0.03 22.47 -18.74
C ILE A 165 1.49 22.88 -18.75
N GLY A 166 1.94 23.35 -19.91
CA GLY A 166 3.17 24.13 -20.02
C GLY A 166 4.39 23.40 -20.56
N VAL A 167 5.15 24.17 -21.32
CA VAL A 167 6.49 23.89 -21.82
C VAL A 167 7.50 24.31 -20.75
N LEU A 168 8.32 23.39 -20.24
CA LEU A 168 9.60 23.77 -19.64
C LEU A 168 10.72 23.48 -20.64
N GLN A 169 11.34 24.54 -21.12
CA GLN A 169 12.60 24.47 -21.86
C GLN A 169 13.69 24.05 -20.87
N CYS A 170 14.10 22.78 -20.87
CA CYS A 170 15.25 22.31 -20.10
C CYS A 170 16.52 22.39 -20.97
N PRO A 171 17.45 23.34 -20.75
CA PRO A 171 18.59 23.57 -21.65
C PRO A 171 19.71 22.52 -21.52
N ASN A 172 19.54 21.45 -20.73
CA ASN A 172 20.55 20.40 -20.61
C ASN A 172 19.92 19.08 -20.11
N PHE A 173 19.73 18.12 -21.01
CA PHE A 173 19.37 16.75 -20.63
C PHE A 173 20.44 15.79 -21.15
N PRO A 174 21.29 15.21 -20.29
CA PRO A 174 22.01 13.99 -20.62
C PRO A 174 21.01 12.82 -20.63
N SER A 175 21.19 11.92 -21.59
CA SER A 175 20.40 10.70 -21.77
C SER A 175 20.37 9.83 -20.50
N TRP A 176 19.25 9.77 -19.79
CA TRP A 176 19.01 8.76 -18.75
C TRP A 176 17.53 8.36 -18.85
N GLY A 177 17.14 7.08 -18.91
CA GLY A 177 17.63 6.01 -18.06
C GLY A 177 16.90 6.09 -16.72
N ARG A 178 15.71 5.47 -16.64
CA ARG A 178 14.93 5.16 -15.42
C ARG A 178 14.94 6.27 -14.36
N LEU A 179 13.94 7.17 -14.41
CA LEU A 179 13.72 8.23 -13.42
C LEU A 179 13.84 7.71 -11.98
N SER A 180 14.77 8.32 -11.24
CA SER A 180 15.03 8.08 -9.83
C SER A 180 13.86 8.58 -8.97
N PRO A 181 13.49 7.92 -7.86
CA PRO A 181 12.33 8.30 -7.04
C PRO A 181 12.47 9.63 -6.28
N ASN A 182 13.65 10.25 -6.31
CA ASN A 182 14.00 11.37 -5.43
C ASN A 182 13.99 12.75 -6.12
N CYS A 183 13.34 12.88 -7.27
CA CYS A 183 13.10 14.18 -7.92
C CYS A 183 11.63 14.59 -7.78
N TRP A 184 11.14 14.72 -6.55
CA TRP A 184 9.89 15.38 -6.16
C TRP A 184 10.02 15.90 -4.73
#